data_AF-D3FAH2-F1
#
_entry.id   AF-D3FAH2-F1
#
_cell.length_a   1.000
_cell.length_b   1.000
_cell.length_c   1.000
_cell.angle_alpha   90.00
_cell.angle_beta   90.00
_cell.angle_gamma   90.00
#
_symmetry.space_group_name_H-M   'P 1'
#
loop_
_entity.id
_entity.type
_entity.pdbx_description
1 polymer ?
#
loop_
_entity_poly.entity_id
_entity_poly.type
_entity_poly.pdbx_seq_one_letter_code
_entity_poly.pdbx_strand_id
1 'polypeptide(L)'
;MTDELSPIRATESAETSETVAALEQELETNGVLVGIVMGSESDMPMMEKAAAELNRRGIANEIQVMSAHRNPDTVAEYAKTAQARGLKVLIAGAGLAAALPGAVAAHTELPVIGVPLTSKTSVGGGLDALLAIAQMPPGVPVACVGVDNPKNAAVLAARILGA
;
A
#
# COMPACT_ATOMS: atom_id res chain seq x y z
N MET A 1 38.79 -51.96 9.06
CA MET A 1 37.44 -51.69 8.56
C MET A 1 37.13 -50.25 8.94
N THR A 2 37.75 -49.31 8.21
CA THR A 2 37.57 -47.87 8.42
C THR A 2 36.45 -47.42 7.50
N ASP A 3 35.37 -46.97 8.12
CA ASP A 3 34.15 -46.51 7.48
C ASP A 3 34.39 -45.11 6.91
N GLU A 4 34.73 -45.02 5.62
CA GLU A 4 34.74 -43.77 4.86
C GLU A 4 33.29 -43.35 4.58
N LEU A 5 32.62 -42.79 5.59
CA LEU A 5 31.35 -42.09 5.40
C LEU A 5 31.63 -40.73 4.73
N SER A 6 31.39 -40.77 3.42
CA SER A 6 31.48 -39.73 2.40
C SER A 6 31.06 -38.29 2.80
N PRO A 7 31.72 -37.23 2.27
CA PRO A 7 31.40 -35.80 2.51
C PRO A 7 30.07 -35.31 1.92
N ILE A 8 29.38 -36.15 1.14
CA ILE A 8 28.28 -35.74 0.24
C ILE A 8 27.07 -35.13 0.98
N ARG A 9 26.79 -35.54 2.23
CA ARG A 9 25.61 -35.07 2.99
C ARG A 9 25.70 -33.62 3.47
N ALA A 10 26.91 -33.09 3.69
CA ALA A 10 27.07 -31.73 4.22
C ALA A 10 26.87 -30.68 3.11
N THR A 11 27.32 -30.98 1.89
CA THR A 11 27.23 -30.10 0.71
C THR A 11 25.80 -29.91 0.19
N GLU A 12 24.98 -30.98 0.14
CA GLU A 12 23.55 -30.87 -0.26
C GLU A 12 22.73 -30.00 0.69
N SER A 13 23.01 -30.06 2.00
CA SER A 13 22.27 -29.31 3.02
C SER A 13 22.53 -27.80 2.98
N ALA A 14 23.75 -27.39 2.61
CA ALA A 14 24.13 -25.99 2.47
C ALA A 14 23.55 -25.38 1.18
N GLU A 15 23.64 -26.08 0.04
CA GLU A 15 23.07 -25.65 -1.24
C GLU A 15 21.53 -25.51 -1.18
N THR A 16 20.86 -26.41 -0.44
CA THR A 16 19.40 -26.33 -0.22
C THR A 16 19.03 -25.08 0.60
N SER A 17 19.82 -24.75 1.63
CA SER A 17 19.57 -23.57 2.48
C SER A 17 19.78 -22.25 1.73
N GLU A 18 20.79 -22.17 0.87
CA GLU A 18 21.05 -20.97 0.05
C GLU A 18 19.96 -20.77 -1.02
N THR A 19 19.45 -21.86 -1.60
CA THR A 19 18.37 -21.81 -2.59
C THR A 19 17.05 -21.36 -1.96
N VAL A 20 16.73 -21.85 -0.76
CA VAL A 20 15.53 -21.42 -0.01
C VAL A 20 15.64 -19.95 0.38
N ALA A 21 16.79 -19.50 0.89
CA ALA A 21 17.02 -18.09 1.22
C ALA A 21 16.90 -17.18 -0.02
N ALA A 22 17.42 -17.61 -1.18
CA ALA A 22 17.29 -16.86 -2.42
C ALA A 22 15.83 -16.78 -2.90
N LEU A 23 15.06 -17.87 -2.81
CA LEU A 23 13.64 -17.89 -3.15
C LEU A 23 12.80 -17.06 -2.17
N GLU A 24 13.10 -17.09 -0.87
CA GLU A 24 12.48 -16.24 0.14
C GLU A 24 12.77 -14.77 -0.15
N GLN A 25 14.02 -14.43 -0.47
CA GLN A 25 14.41 -13.08 -0.84
C GLN A 25 13.76 -12.65 -2.16
N GLU A 26 13.65 -13.55 -3.14
CA GLU A 26 12.98 -13.28 -4.42
C GLU A 26 11.46 -13.08 -4.25
N LEU A 27 10.82 -13.89 -3.41
CA LEU A 27 9.41 -13.75 -3.02
C LEU A 27 9.16 -12.47 -2.20
N GLU A 28 10.09 -12.11 -1.31
CA GLU A 28 10.08 -10.83 -0.58
C GLU A 28 10.26 -9.63 -1.53
N THR A 29 11.06 -9.78 -2.59
CA THR A 29 11.26 -8.73 -3.60
C THR A 29 10.15 -8.65 -4.66
N ASN A 30 9.39 -9.72 -4.89
CA ASN A 30 8.33 -9.79 -5.91
C ASN A 30 6.90 -9.70 -5.35
N GLY A 31 6.73 -9.69 -4.02
CA GLY A 31 5.43 -9.49 -3.39
C GLY A 31 4.90 -8.07 -3.62
N VAL A 32 3.58 -7.93 -3.74
CA VAL A 32 2.94 -6.60 -3.79
C VAL A 32 3.21 -5.87 -2.47
N LEU A 33 3.88 -4.71 -2.54
CA LEU A 33 4.29 -3.96 -1.34
C LEU A 33 3.36 -2.79 -1.03
N VAL A 34 2.74 -2.20 -2.05
CA VAL A 34 1.88 -1.01 -1.89
C VAL A 34 0.49 -1.27 -2.42
N GLY A 35 -0.52 -1.05 -1.58
CA GLY A 35 -1.93 -1.11 -1.96
C GLY A 35 -2.45 0.27 -2.30
N ILE A 36 -2.98 0.47 -3.51
CA ILE A 36 -3.65 1.72 -3.92
C ILE A 36 -5.15 1.48 -3.92
N VAL A 37 -5.89 2.30 -3.19
CA VAL A 37 -7.34 2.17 -3.07
C VAL A 37 -8.03 3.49 -3.36
N MET A 38 -9.16 3.45 -4.06
CA MET A 38 -9.96 4.63 -4.38
C MET A 38 -11.46 4.37 -4.28
N GLY A 39 -12.21 5.43 -4.00
CA GLY A 39 -13.66 5.34 -3.74
C GLY A 39 -14.53 5.17 -4.99
N SER A 40 -14.01 5.47 -6.18
CA SER A 40 -14.76 5.48 -7.43
C SER A 40 -13.86 5.18 -8.63
N GLU A 41 -14.39 4.54 -9.67
CA GLU A 41 -13.67 4.39 -10.95
C GLU A 41 -13.33 5.73 -11.58
N SER A 42 -14.12 6.78 -11.31
CA SER A 42 -13.83 8.14 -11.77
C SER A 42 -12.51 8.70 -11.24
N ASP A 43 -12.00 8.16 -10.14
CA ASP A 43 -10.75 8.58 -9.50
C ASP A 43 -9.52 7.90 -10.15
N MET A 44 -9.74 6.84 -10.94
CA MET A 44 -8.70 6.01 -11.56
C MET A 44 -7.68 6.82 -12.36
N PRO A 45 -8.07 7.74 -13.27
CA PRO A 45 -7.10 8.49 -14.07
C PRO A 45 -6.16 9.36 -13.23
N MET A 46 -6.58 9.74 -12.02
CA MET A 46 -5.74 10.46 -11.08
C MET A 46 -4.84 9.50 -10.31
N MET A 47 -5.45 8.47 -9.69
CA MET A 47 -4.75 7.55 -8.78
C MET A 47 -3.74 6.63 -9.47
N GLU A 48 -3.92 6.30 -10.75
CA GLU A 48 -2.93 5.55 -11.55
C GLU A 48 -1.57 6.26 -11.63
N LYS A 49 -1.52 7.58 -11.40
CA LYS A 49 -0.25 8.32 -11.33
C LYS A 49 0.60 7.90 -10.12
N ALA A 50 0.01 7.39 -9.04
CA ALA A 50 0.75 6.75 -7.95
C ALA A 50 1.37 5.44 -8.44
N ALA A 51 0.57 4.57 -9.06
CA ALA A 51 1.04 3.29 -9.61
C ALA A 51 2.17 3.49 -10.63
N ALA A 52 2.04 4.47 -11.54
CA ALA A 52 3.08 4.80 -12.51
C ALA A 52 4.39 5.22 -11.85
N GLU A 53 4.34 6.00 -10.77
CA GLU A 53 5.55 6.41 -10.02
C GLU A 53 6.16 5.25 -9.22
N LEU A 54 5.34 4.37 -8.64
CA LEU A 54 5.83 3.15 -7.98
C LEU A 54 6.48 2.19 -8.98
N ASN A 55 5.85 1.97 -10.14
CA ASN A 55 6.38 1.14 -11.22
C ASN A 55 7.73 1.68 -11.73
N ARG A 56 7.87 3.00 -11.87
CA ARG A 56 9.13 3.65 -12.25
C ARG A 56 10.26 3.37 -11.25
N ARG A 57 9.92 3.05 -10.00
CA ARG A 57 10.86 2.71 -8.92
C ARG A 57 11.03 1.20 -8.73
N GLY A 58 10.34 0.37 -9.51
CA GLY A 58 10.34 -1.08 -9.33
C GLY A 58 9.57 -1.56 -8.09
N ILE A 59 8.64 -0.76 -7.56
CA ILE A 59 7.85 -1.12 -6.37
C ILE A 59 6.54 -1.77 -6.84
N ALA A 60 6.39 -3.07 -6.58
CA ALA A 60 5.17 -3.80 -6.88
C ALA A 60 3.97 -3.24 -6.12
N ASN A 61 2.86 -3.03 -6.83
CA ASN A 61 1.66 -2.42 -6.30
C ASN A 61 0.39 -3.04 -6.90
N GLU A 62 -0.71 -2.93 -6.16
CA GLU A 62 -2.06 -3.29 -6.61
C GLU A 62 -2.97 -2.05 -6.60
N ILE A 63 -4.01 -2.05 -7.43
CA ILE A 63 -5.03 -1.01 -7.44
C ILE A 63 -6.40 -1.65 -7.20
N GLN A 64 -7.19 -1.06 -6.31
CA GLN A 64 -8.54 -1.51 -5.98
C GLN A 64 -9.52 -0.34 -5.95
N VAL A 65 -10.76 -0.59 -6.39
CA VAL A 65 -11.87 0.37 -6.29
C VAL A 65 -12.87 -0.13 -5.25
N MET A 66 -12.96 0.59 -4.13
CA MET A 66 -13.89 0.27 -3.04
C MET A 66 -14.25 1.53 -2.26
N SER A 67 -15.54 1.67 -1.94
CA SER A 67 -16.06 2.89 -1.34
C SER A 67 -16.35 2.71 0.15
N ALA A 68 -15.77 3.57 0.98
CA ALA A 68 -16.08 3.61 2.41
C ALA A 68 -17.57 3.92 2.70
N HIS A 69 -18.26 4.62 1.80
CA HIS A 69 -19.68 4.97 1.99
C HIS A 69 -20.65 3.91 1.46
N ARG A 70 -20.25 3.15 0.43
CA ARG A 70 -21.15 2.20 -0.24
C ARG A 70 -20.86 0.75 0.12
N ASN A 71 -19.61 0.43 0.44
CA ASN A 71 -19.14 -0.93 0.73
C ASN A 71 -18.14 -0.93 1.91
N PRO A 72 -18.54 -0.43 3.10
CA PRO A 72 -17.63 -0.25 4.24
C PRO A 72 -16.98 -1.57 4.71
N ASP A 73 -17.72 -2.68 4.71
CA ASP A 73 -17.18 -3.97 5.14
C ASP A 73 -16.05 -4.47 4.23
N THR A 74 -16.15 -4.21 2.92
CA THR A 74 -15.08 -4.53 1.96
C THR A 74 -13.82 -3.72 2.24
N VAL A 75 -13.96 -2.43 2.56
CA VAL A 75 -12.83 -1.57 2.95
C VAL A 75 -12.18 -2.07 4.23
N ALA A 76 -13.00 -2.43 5.23
CA ALA A 76 -12.51 -2.95 6.50
C ALA A 76 -11.75 -4.28 6.32
N GLU A 77 -12.30 -5.20 5.53
CA GLU A 77 -11.67 -6.50 5.26
C GLU A 77 -10.35 -6.34 4.50
N TYR A 78 -10.32 -5.46 3.49
CA TYR A 78 -9.11 -5.14 2.75
C TYR A 78 -8.00 -4.62 3.68
N ALA A 79 -8.33 -3.66 4.55
CA ALA A 79 -7.37 -3.04 5.46
C ALA A 79 -6.87 -4.02 6.54
N LYS A 80 -7.75 -4.83 7.14
CA LYS A 80 -7.40 -5.83 8.16
C LYS A 80 -6.45 -6.89 7.64
N THR A 81 -6.67 -7.33 6.41
CA THR A 81 -5.89 -8.41 5.80
C THR A 81 -4.63 -7.91 5.09
N ALA A 82 -4.50 -6.60 4.84
CA ALA A 82 -3.41 -6.00 4.07
C ALA A 82 -2.02 -6.47 4.51
N GLN A 83 -1.72 -6.40 5.80
CA GLN A 83 -0.42 -6.80 6.35
C GLN A 83 -0.13 -8.30 6.15
N ALA A 84 -1.13 -9.15 6.35
CA ALA A 84 -1.01 -10.59 6.15
C ALA A 84 -0.80 -10.96 4.67
N ARG A 85 -1.28 -10.13 3.73
CA ARG A 85 -1.04 -10.26 2.29
C ARG A 85 0.34 -9.75 1.85
N GLY A 86 1.16 -9.24 2.77
CA GLY A 86 2.51 -8.76 2.48
C GLY A 86 2.61 -7.25 2.20
N LEU A 87 1.49 -6.53 2.16
CA LEU A 87 1.51 -5.07 1.98
C LEU A 87 2.24 -4.38 3.13
N LYS A 88 2.90 -3.28 2.79
CA LYS A 88 3.73 -2.48 3.69
C LYS A 88 3.25 -1.04 3.81
N VAL A 89 2.59 -0.51 2.77
CA VAL A 89 2.02 0.84 2.75
C VAL A 89 0.70 0.83 1.99
N LEU A 90 -0.28 1.61 2.46
CA LEU A 90 -1.55 1.83 1.75
C LEU A 90 -1.64 3.29 1.28
N ILE A 91 -2.08 3.49 0.04
CA ILE A 91 -2.38 4.80 -0.54
C ILE A 91 -3.87 4.84 -0.83
N ALA A 92 -4.60 5.76 -0.18
CA ALA A 92 -6.04 5.87 -0.30
C ALA A 92 -6.45 7.23 -0.88
N GLY A 93 -7.19 7.22 -1.99
CA GLY A 93 -7.69 8.43 -2.67
C GLY A 93 -9.20 8.61 -2.52
N ALA A 94 -9.63 9.80 -2.12
CA ALA A 94 -11.05 10.15 -2.07
C ALA A 94 -11.30 11.66 -2.15
N GLY A 95 -12.47 12.04 -2.67
CA GLY A 95 -12.94 13.42 -2.73
C GLY A 95 -14.17 13.69 -1.84
N LEU A 96 -14.59 14.95 -1.81
CA LEU A 96 -15.74 15.45 -1.02
C LEU A 96 -15.56 15.15 0.48
N ALA A 97 -16.55 14.53 1.12
CA ALA A 97 -16.40 13.96 2.46
C ALA A 97 -15.49 12.72 2.40
N ALA A 98 -14.19 12.93 2.23
CA ALA A 98 -13.21 11.92 1.84
C ALA A 98 -12.88 10.93 2.99
N ALA A 99 -13.81 10.04 3.30
CA ALA A 99 -13.72 9.13 4.44
C ALA A 99 -12.80 7.91 4.22
N LEU A 100 -12.49 7.55 2.97
CA LEU A 100 -11.77 6.31 2.66
C LEU A 100 -10.40 6.19 3.37
N PRO A 101 -9.51 7.21 3.36
CA PRO A 101 -8.22 7.09 4.02
C PRO A 101 -8.33 6.84 5.53
N GLY A 102 -9.23 7.56 6.21
CA GLY A 102 -9.48 7.36 7.64
C GLY A 102 -10.09 6.00 7.95
N ALA A 103 -11.04 5.52 7.12
CA ALA A 103 -11.65 4.20 7.28
C ALA A 103 -10.63 3.07 7.11
N VAL A 104 -9.72 3.19 6.14
CA VAL A 104 -8.62 2.23 5.96
C VAL A 104 -7.68 2.25 7.18
N ALA A 105 -7.26 3.44 7.63
CA ALA A 105 -6.37 3.59 8.77
C ALA A 105 -6.96 3.06 10.08
N ALA A 106 -8.27 3.11 10.27
CA ALA A 106 -8.94 2.56 11.45
C ALA A 106 -8.90 1.02 11.53
N HIS A 107 -8.48 0.34 10.47
CA HIS A 107 -8.55 -1.11 10.33
C HIS A 107 -7.20 -1.77 10.03
N THR A 108 -6.09 -1.03 10.12
CA THR A 108 -4.76 -1.56 9.86
C THR A 108 -3.70 -0.85 10.71
N GLU A 109 -2.62 -1.57 11.02
CA GLU A 109 -1.42 -0.98 11.64
C GLU A 109 -0.40 -0.50 10.58
N LEU A 110 -0.68 -0.74 9.29
CA LEU A 110 0.17 -0.27 8.21
C LEU A 110 0.07 1.26 8.06
N PRO A 111 1.16 1.94 7.64
CA PRO A 111 1.10 3.33 7.23
C PRO A 111 0.06 3.56 6.12
N VAL A 112 -0.84 4.51 6.35
CA VAL A 112 -1.84 4.95 5.36
C VAL A 112 -1.54 6.37 4.91
N ILE A 113 -1.43 6.53 3.59
CA ILE A 113 -1.21 7.81 2.91
C ILE A 113 -2.52 8.22 2.24
N GLY A 114 -3.06 9.38 2.62
CA GLY A 114 -4.30 9.91 2.07
C GLY A 114 -4.05 10.91 0.94
N VAL A 115 -4.74 10.73 -0.20
CA VAL A 115 -4.72 11.63 -1.34
C VAL A 115 -6.09 12.33 -1.44
N PRO A 116 -6.18 13.63 -1.12
CA PRO A 116 -7.39 14.40 -1.35
C PRO A 116 -7.62 14.56 -2.85
N LEU A 117 -8.79 14.18 -3.34
CA LEU A 117 -9.16 14.26 -4.75
C LEU A 117 -10.21 15.34 -4.99
N THR A 118 -10.05 16.09 -6.07
CA THR A 118 -11.07 17.06 -6.49
C THR A 118 -12.09 16.45 -7.43
N SER A 119 -13.29 17.03 -7.41
CA SER A 119 -14.34 16.81 -8.41
C SER A 119 -15.04 18.13 -8.73
N LYS A 120 -15.99 18.11 -9.68
CA LYS A 120 -16.78 19.30 -10.04
C LYS A 120 -17.58 19.88 -8.87
N THR A 121 -17.88 19.07 -7.86
CA THR A 121 -18.66 19.47 -6.68
C THR A 121 -17.79 19.72 -5.46
N SER A 122 -16.45 19.68 -5.59
CA SER A 122 -15.56 19.97 -4.48
C SER A 122 -15.67 21.42 -4.01
N VAL A 123 -15.69 21.59 -2.70
CA VAL A 123 -15.68 22.92 -2.06
C VAL A 123 -14.25 23.42 -1.94
N GLY A 124 -14.02 24.69 -2.29
CA GLY A 124 -12.72 25.35 -2.11
C GLY A 124 -11.58 24.69 -2.87
N GLY A 125 -11.86 24.05 -4.02
CA GLY A 125 -10.84 23.36 -4.82
C GLY A 125 -10.27 22.10 -4.17
N GLY A 126 -11.07 21.39 -3.36
CA GLY A 126 -10.64 20.17 -2.66
C GLY A 126 -10.31 20.38 -1.19
N LEU A 127 -10.63 21.57 -0.63
CA LEU A 127 -10.45 21.87 0.79
C LEU A 127 -11.29 20.94 1.67
N ASP A 128 -12.49 20.57 1.19
CA ASP A 128 -13.36 19.57 1.82
C ASP A 128 -12.64 18.22 1.99
N ALA A 129 -12.09 17.68 0.90
CA ALA A 129 -11.36 16.42 0.92
C ALA A 129 -10.08 16.52 1.76
N LEU A 130 -9.34 17.62 1.64
CA LEU A 130 -8.10 17.84 2.38
C LEU A 130 -8.35 17.81 3.89
N LEU A 131 -9.34 18.58 4.37
CA LEU A 131 -9.66 18.62 5.79
C LEU A 131 -10.25 17.29 6.28
N ALA A 132 -11.06 16.61 5.47
CA ALA A 132 -11.62 15.30 5.82
C ALA A 132 -10.53 14.23 6.01
N ILE A 133 -9.43 14.32 5.27
CA ILE A 133 -8.32 13.35 5.34
C ILE A 133 -7.30 13.76 6.42
N ALA A 134 -6.93 15.03 6.50
CA ALA A 134 -5.82 15.49 7.34
C ALA A 134 -6.19 15.58 8.83
N GLN A 135 -7.45 15.89 9.15
CA GLN A 135 -7.90 16.16 10.53
C GLN A 135 -8.32 14.90 11.29
N MET A 136 -7.47 13.86 11.27
CA MET A 136 -7.71 12.66 12.05
C MET A 136 -7.56 12.93 13.56
N PRO A 137 -8.39 12.31 14.41
CA PRO A 137 -8.24 12.39 15.86
C PRO A 137 -6.98 11.63 16.33
N PRO A 138 -6.48 11.91 17.55
CA PRO A 138 -5.36 11.16 18.12
C PRO A 138 -5.61 9.65 18.16
N GLY A 139 -4.61 8.87 17.75
CA GLY A 139 -4.63 7.40 17.79
C GLY A 139 -4.80 6.70 16.43
N VAL A 140 -5.30 7.39 15.40
CA VAL A 140 -5.51 6.80 14.06
C VAL A 140 -4.93 7.74 12.99
N PRO A 141 -3.61 7.70 12.74
CA PRO A 141 -2.96 8.66 11.86
C PRO A 141 -3.21 8.37 10.37
N VAL A 142 -3.28 9.44 9.57
CA VAL A 142 -3.20 9.39 8.09
C VAL A 142 -2.18 10.40 7.62
N ALA A 143 -1.23 9.97 6.79
CA ALA A 143 -0.28 10.87 6.15
C ALA A 143 -0.93 11.53 4.93
N CYS A 144 -1.49 12.73 5.10
CA CYS A 144 -2.15 13.45 4.01
C CYS A 144 -1.12 14.15 3.10
N VAL A 145 -1.18 13.90 1.79
CA VAL A 145 -0.42 14.66 0.78
C VAL A 145 -1.23 15.85 0.25
N GLY A 146 -0.65 16.63 -0.66
CA GLY A 146 -1.35 17.72 -1.33
C GLY A 146 -2.53 17.23 -2.18
N VAL A 147 -3.50 18.12 -2.40
CA VAL A 147 -4.68 17.87 -3.25
C VAL A 147 -4.25 17.43 -4.66
N ASP A 148 -4.91 16.41 -5.20
CA ASP A 148 -4.66 15.80 -6.51
C ASP A 148 -3.18 15.41 -6.74
N ASN A 149 -2.49 14.99 -5.68
CA ASN A 149 -1.06 14.66 -5.74
C ASN A 149 -0.73 13.19 -5.36
N PRO A 150 -1.30 12.20 -6.06
CA PRO A 150 -0.99 10.78 -5.84
C PRO A 150 0.46 10.42 -6.15
N LYS A 151 1.15 11.19 -7.01
CA LYS A 151 2.59 11.01 -7.24
C LYS A 151 3.40 11.21 -5.96
N ASN A 152 3.11 12.25 -5.17
CA ASN A 152 3.78 12.44 -3.89
C ASN A 152 3.42 11.36 -2.86
N ALA A 153 2.22 10.77 -2.94
CA ALA A 153 1.89 9.61 -2.12
C ALA A 153 2.78 8.41 -2.45
N ALA A 154 3.01 8.14 -3.73
CA ALA A 154 3.95 7.11 -4.18
C ALA A 154 5.40 7.40 -3.76
N VAL A 155 5.86 8.65 -3.88
CA VAL A 155 7.21 9.05 -3.41
C VAL A 155 7.34 8.87 -1.89
N LEU A 156 6.30 9.21 -1.13
CA LEU A 156 6.29 9.01 0.33
C LEU A 156 6.28 7.52 0.68
N ALA A 157 5.50 6.70 -0.03
CA ALA A 157 5.51 5.26 0.15
C ALA A 157 6.91 4.68 -0.11
N ALA A 158 7.58 5.07 -1.21
CA ALA A 158 8.95 4.66 -1.49
C ALA A 158 9.93 5.02 -0.37
N ARG A 159 9.81 6.24 0.19
CA ARG A 159 10.63 6.68 1.33
C ARG A 159 10.38 5.84 2.59
N ILE A 160 9.14 5.45 2.86
CA ILE A 160 8.79 4.57 3.98
C ILE A 160 9.42 3.19 3.79
N LEU A 161 9.47 2.70 2.55
CA LEU A 161 10.08 1.41 2.19
C LEU A 161 11.62 1.45 2.11
N GLY A 162 12.24 2.63 2.11
CA GLY A 162 13.68 2.78 1.92
C GLY A 162 14.16 2.57 0.47
N ALA A 163 13.28 2.82 -0.51
CA ALA A 163 13.50 2.59 -1.95
C ALA A 163 13.65 3.87 -2.79
#